data_AF-A0A3M6R085-F1
#
_entry.id   AF-A0A3M6R085-F1
#
_cell.length_a   1.000
_cell.length_b   1.000
_cell.length_c   1.000
_cell.angle_alpha   90.00
_cell.angle_beta   90.00
_cell.angle_gamma   90.00
#
_symmetry.space_group_name_H-M   'P 1'
#
loop_
_entity.id
_entity.type
_entity.pdbx_description
1 polymer ?
#
loop_
_entity_poly.entity_id
_entity_poly.type
_entity_poly.pdbx_seq_one_letter_code
_entity_poly.pdbx_strand_id
1 'polypeptide(L)' 'MIWRMTLERQIALIIGRETGLQDVGPETRLDWQQARDVNDTVCIQLNLNIGTIEAMHCRTVGDYIELVRSKS' A
#
# COMPACT_ATOMS: atom_id res chain seq x y z
N MET A 1 -8.35 25.41 3.01
CA MET A 1 -9.07 24.14 2.81
C MET A 1 -8.02 23.04 2.82
N ILE A 2 -7.79 22.40 3.96
CA ILE A 2 -6.76 21.35 4.09
C ILE A 2 -7.37 20.08 3.48
N TRP A 3 -6.93 19.73 2.28
CA TRP A 3 -7.34 18.49 1.63
C TRP A 3 -6.86 17.32 2.49
N ARG A 4 -7.77 16.68 3.25
CA ARG A 4 -7.47 15.41 3.92
C ARG A 4 -7.21 14.38 2.82
N MET A 5 -5.94 14.03 2.59
CA MET A 5 -5.62 12.84 1.80
C MET A 5 -6.10 11.62 2.57
N THR A 6 -6.99 10.82 1.97
CA THR A 6 -7.41 9.55 2.55
C THR A 6 -6.21 8.59 2.61
N LEU A 7 -6.19 7.72 3.62
CA LEU A 7 -5.18 6.67 3.80
C LEU A 7 -4.98 5.86 2.50
N GLU A 8 -6.08 5.47 1.86
CA GLU A 8 -6.10 4.76 0.58
C GLU A 8 -5.34 5.50 -0.51
N ARG A 9 -5.55 6.83 -0.62
CA ARG A 9 -4.89 7.65 -1.63
C ARG A 9 -3.40 7.80 -1.35
N GLN A 10 -2.99 7.86 -0.09
CA GLN A 10 -1.58 7.88 0.28
C GLN A 10 -0.90 6.55 -0.08
N ILE A 11 -1.53 5.43 0.25
CA ILE A 11 -1.03 4.09 -0.10
C ILE A 11 -0.90 3.93 -1.61
N ALA A 12 -1.93 4.29 -2.39
CA ALA A 12 -1.90 4.20 -3.85
C ALA A 12 -0.76 5.05 -4.48
N LEU A 13 -0.49 6.23 -3.92
CA LEU A 13 0.61 7.09 -4.38
C LEU A 13 1.98 6.51 -4.07
N ILE A 14 2.16 5.94 -2.87
CA ILE A 14 3.42 5.28 -2.49
C ILE A 14 3.66 4.11 -3.44
N ILE A 15 2.65 3.26 -3.63
CA ILE A 15 2.72 2.11 -4.55
C ILE A 15 3.07 2.57 -5.95
N GLY A 16 2.40 3.58 -6.49
CA GLY A 16 2.67 4.09 -7.84
C GLY A 16 4.09 4.62 -7.99
N ARG A 17 4.62 5.28 -6.96
CA ARG A 17 6.00 5.79 -6.95
C ARG A 17 7.03 4.66 -6.93
N GLU A 18 6.85 3.67 -6.06
CA GLU A 18 7.82 2.58 -5.88
C GLU A 18 7.78 1.56 -7.03
N THR A 19 6.63 1.39 -7.68
CA THR A 19 6.44 0.43 -8.79
C THR A 19 6.54 1.07 -10.18
N GLY A 20 6.54 2.40 -10.26
CA GLY A 20 6.49 3.14 -11.53
C GLY A 20 5.13 3.07 -12.24
N LEU A 21 4.09 2.54 -11.59
CA LEU A 21 2.74 2.46 -12.16
C LEU A 21 2.05 3.82 -12.13
N GLN A 22 1.55 4.25 -13.28
CA GLN A 22 0.64 5.39 -13.43
C GLN A 22 -0.79 4.81 -13.44
N ASP A 23 -1.68 5.26 -12.56
CA ASP A 23 -3.04 4.72 -12.32
C ASP A 23 -3.15 3.48 -11.41
N VAL A 24 -2.54 3.57 -10.22
CA VAL A 24 -2.76 2.60 -9.14
C VAL A 24 -4.15 2.78 -8.52
N GLY A 25 -4.99 1.74 -8.63
CA GLY A 25 -6.31 1.65 -8.01
C GLY A 25 -6.50 0.35 -7.21
N PRO A 26 -7.64 0.15 -6.55
CA PRO A 26 -7.88 -1.01 -5.69
C PRO A 26 -7.72 -2.35 -6.41
N GLU A 27 -8.14 -2.43 -7.67
CA GLU A 27 -8.06 -3.65 -8.49
C GLU A 27 -6.65 -3.89 -9.09
N THR A 28 -5.73 -2.93 -8.95
CA THR A 28 -4.37 -3.06 -9.46
C THR A 28 -3.69 -4.23 -8.77
N ARG A 29 -3.23 -5.20 -9.57
CA ARG A 29 -2.46 -6.34 -9.09
C ARG A 29 -1.01 -5.93 -8.85
N LEU A 30 -0.44 -6.45 -7.79
CA LEU A 30 0.95 -6.25 -7.44
C LEU A 30 1.61 -7.62 -7.23
N ASP A 31 2.82 -7.77 -7.73
CA ASP A 31 3.69 -8.86 -7.31
C ASP A 31 4.26 -8.50 -5.94
N TRP A 32 3.59 -8.93 -4.88
CA TRP A 32 3.99 -8.64 -3.51
C TRP A 32 5.27 -9.34 -3.07
N GLN A 33 5.77 -10.29 -3.86
CA GLN A 33 7.09 -10.89 -3.66
C GLN A 33 8.20 -9.89 -4.03
N GLN A 34 7.92 -8.96 -4.94
CA GLN A 34 8.79 -7.81 -5.29
C GLN A 34 8.41 -6.54 -4.52
N ALA A 35 7.15 -6.39 -4.12
CA ALA A 35 6.65 -5.23 -3.39
C ALA A 35 6.97 -5.23 -1.88
N ARG A 36 8.02 -5.94 -1.44
CA ARG A 36 8.54 -5.81 -0.07
C ARG A 36 8.91 -4.35 0.23
N ASP A 37 9.57 -3.71 -0.73
CA ASP A 37 10.03 -2.32 -0.61
C ASP A 37 8.83 -1.35 -0.50
N VAL A 38 7.71 -1.68 -1.16
CA VAL A 38 6.43 -0.97 -1.00
C VAL A 38 5.93 -1.11 0.43
N ASN A 39 5.87 -2.34 0.98
CA ASN A 39 5.40 -2.54 2.35
C ASN A 39 6.26 -1.80 3.36
N ASP A 40 7.58 -1.85 3.21
CA ASP A 40 8.52 -1.18 4.10
C ASP A 40 8.35 0.35 4.01
N THR A 41 8.22 0.90 2.80
CA THR A 41 7.97 2.33 2.58
C THR A 41 6.65 2.79 3.16
N VAL A 42 5.57 2.02 2.99
CA VAL A 42 4.27 2.31 3.58
C VAL A 42 4.34 2.28 5.10
N CYS A 43 4.96 1.24 5.69
CA CYS A 43 5.14 1.13 7.14
C CYS A 43 5.89 2.34 7.71
N ILE A 44 6.98 2.75 7.06
CA ILE A 44 7.79 3.90 7.47
C ILE A 44 7.01 5.21 7.36
N GLN A 45 6.38 5.48 6.21
CA GLN A 45 5.72 6.77 5.95
C GLN A 45 4.44 6.94 6.75
N LEU A 46 3.72 5.85 7.01
CA LEU A 46 2.44 5.88 7.73
C LEU A 46 2.56 5.49 9.19
N ASN A 47 3.79 5.20 9.67
CA ASN A 47 4.07 4.74 11.03
C ASN A 47 3.21 3.52 11.42
N LEU A 48 3.17 2.53 10.52
CA LEU A 48 2.43 1.28 10.66
C LEU A 48 3.38 0.11 10.94
N ASN A 49 2.84 -0.99 11.45
CA ASN A 49 3.56 -2.24 11.62
C ASN A 49 2.80 -3.37 10.93
N ILE A 50 3.10 -3.59 9.64
CA ILE A 50 2.52 -4.66 8.83
C ILE A 50 3.60 -5.71 8.58
N GLY A 51 3.33 -6.95 8.98
CA GLY A 51 4.24 -8.05 8.74
C GLY A 51 4.41 -8.30 7.25
N THR A 52 5.66 -8.45 6.79
CA THR A 52 5.97 -8.73 5.38
C THR A 52 5.22 -9.97 4.86
N ILE A 53 5.06 -11.01 5.69
CA ILE A 53 4.28 -12.20 5.31
C ILE A 53 2.80 -11.86 5.09
N GLU A 54 2.19 -11.02 5.94
CA GLU A 54 0.79 -10.61 5.76
C GLU A 54 0.62 -9.81 4.46
N ALA A 55 1.56 -8.90 4.17
CA ALA A 55 1.56 -8.14 2.93
C ALA A 55 1.74 -9.03 1.68
N MET A 56 2.56 -10.07 1.75
CA MET A 56 2.77 -11.03 0.66
C MET A 56 1.52 -11.84 0.30
N HIS A 57 0.52 -11.91 1.19
CA HIS A 57 -0.75 -12.60 0.92
C HIS A 57 -1.74 -11.73 0.16
N CYS A 58 -1.52 -10.41 0.10
CA CYS A 58 -2.32 -9.51 -0.73
C CYS A 58 -2.09 -9.84 -2.22
N ARG A 59 -3.12 -9.67 -3.05
CA ARG A 59 -3.01 -9.86 -4.51
C ARG A 59 -3.23 -8.55 -5.25
N THR A 60 -3.99 -7.66 -4.64
CA THR A 60 -4.33 -6.34 -5.15
C THR A 60 -3.95 -5.25 -4.16
N VAL A 61 -3.92 -4.00 -4.63
CA VAL A 61 -3.80 -2.82 -3.77
C VAL A 61 -4.96 -2.74 -2.79
N GLY A 62 -6.18 -3.13 -3.21
CA GLY A 62 -7.36 -3.18 -2.35
C GLY A 62 -7.19 -4.12 -1.17
N ASP A 63 -6.68 -5.34 -1.41
CA ASP A 63 -6.38 -6.30 -0.33
C ASP A 63 -5.41 -5.71 0.69
N TYR A 64 -4.40 -4.98 0.22
CA TYR A 64 -3.40 -4.35 1.06
C TYR A 64 -3.93 -3.15 1.83
N ILE A 65 -4.78 -2.33 1.21
CA ILE A 65 -5.49 -1.23 1.89
C ILE A 65 -6.35 -1.78 3.03
N GLU A 66 -7.07 -2.87 2.80
CA GLU A 66 -7.88 -3.52 3.85
C GLU A 66 -7.00 -4.11 4.96
N LEU A 67 -5.86 -4.72 4.61
CA LEU A 67 -4.87 -5.15 5.60
C LEU A 67 -4.38 -3.98 6.46
N VAL A 68 -3.98 -2.86 5.84
CA VAL A 68 -3.53 -1.65 6.53
C VAL A 68 -4.62 -1.12 7.47
N ARG A 69 -5.87 -1.07 7.01
CA ARG A 69 -7.02 -0.65 7.84
C ARG A 69 -7.23 -1.53 9.05
N SER A 70 -7.05 -2.84 8.92
CA SER A 70 -7.20 -3.78 10.05
C SER A 70 -6.15 -3.61 11.16
N LYS A 71 -5.06 -2.89 10.87
CA LYS A 71 -3.93 -2.65 11.78
C LYS A 71 -3.83 -1.19 12.27
N SER A 72 -4.69 -0.30 11.78
CA SER A 72 -4.72 1.13 12.10
C SER A 72 -5.75 1.47 13.17
#